data_AF-A0A3D1U5N9-F1
#
_entry.id   AF-A0A3D1U5N9-F1
#
_cell.length_a   1.000
_cell.length_b   1.000
_cell.length_c   1.000
_cell.angle_alpha   90.00
_cell.angle_beta   90.00
_cell.angle_gamma   90.00
#
_symmetry.space_group_name_H-M   'P 1'
#
loop_
_entity.id
_entity.type
_entity.pdbx_description
1 polymer ?
#
loop_
_entity_poly.entity_id
_entity_poly.type
_entity_poly.pdbx_seq_one_letter_code
_entity_poly.pdbx_strand_id
1 'polypeptide(L)'
;MGEEKFDLASFYEQVGAVGKERTALRQDLVRGLKDYFEELYGYDKHGGGTIFLIEERMGQPYVFGFAAQRILHDRRICPATKLGVSALAIGKLSYGAEFGNPFGIFSALELLISHKRLTTGDLRYALVCSAGEYNPFQGTDKRTMLSFFSSLLKKSEMSSGERAFWGHSLAARHQDQPGARELVRTLVEAEELPPETRSELCLAWMHMRQPHLEVPLPDDVTSARAAFVAEHMPFWVAHAPSWSSRTMVRLGLASLPRFGSDPGDLVQTYIGHRSSSTDAIHAAVADILAEHHEAIPASVVSNVIERGIGTAGSVSTRRRFYKLGSDILGRQYLDRAKDDAASTVRT
;
A
#
# COMPACT_ATOMS: atom_id res chain seq x y z
N MET A 1 1.31 -28.63 -13.79
CA MET A 1 0.39 -27.84 -14.64
C MET A 1 1.13 -27.57 -15.94
N GLY A 2 0.57 -27.94 -17.09
CA GLY A 2 1.19 -27.59 -18.36
C GLY A 2 1.13 -26.09 -18.57
N GLU A 3 2.23 -25.47 -19.03
CA GLU A 3 2.19 -24.08 -19.47
C GLU A 3 1.14 -23.98 -20.59
N GLU A 4 0.07 -23.22 -20.37
CA GLU A 4 -0.84 -22.85 -21.45
C GLU A 4 -0.04 -22.08 -22.49
N LYS A 5 0.16 -22.70 -23.65
CA LYS A 5 0.87 -22.08 -24.76
C LYS A 5 0.10 -20.82 -25.17
N PHE A 6 0.77 -19.67 -25.15
CA PHE A 6 0.15 -18.43 -25.58
C PHE A 6 -0.02 -18.46 -27.10
N ASP A 7 -1.27 -18.33 -27.55
CA ASP A 7 -1.62 -18.19 -28.95
C ASP A 7 -2.13 -16.76 -29.23
N LEU A 8 -1.53 -16.10 -30.21
CA LEU A 8 -1.80 -14.70 -30.50
C LEU A 8 -3.23 -14.49 -31.06
N ALA A 9 -3.75 -15.45 -31.82
CA ALA A 9 -5.11 -15.38 -32.35
C ALA A 9 -6.14 -15.48 -31.21
N SER A 10 -5.98 -16.49 -30.36
CA SER A 10 -6.80 -16.71 -29.15
C SER A 10 -6.73 -15.51 -28.20
N PHE A 11 -5.54 -14.91 -28.02
CA PHE A 11 -5.39 -13.69 -27.24
C PHE A 11 -6.29 -12.56 -27.76
N TYR A 12 -6.26 -12.28 -29.07
CA TYR A 12 -7.10 -11.22 -29.65
C TYR A 12 -8.59 -11.46 -29.45
N GLU A 13 -9.04 -12.70 -29.55
CA GLU A 13 -10.44 -13.07 -29.33
C GLU A 13 -10.83 -12.89 -27.86
N GLN A 14 -10.01 -13.41 -26.93
CA GLN A 14 -10.26 -13.33 -25.49
C GLN A 14 -10.35 -11.88 -24.98
N VAL A 15 -9.49 -10.99 -25.49
CA VAL A 15 -9.52 -9.58 -25.08
C VAL A 15 -10.51 -8.73 -25.88
N GLY A 16 -11.23 -9.32 -26.83
CA GLY A 16 -12.19 -8.61 -27.68
C GLY A 16 -11.55 -7.57 -28.60
N ALA A 17 -10.36 -7.86 -29.13
CA ALA A 17 -9.61 -6.95 -29.99
C ALA A 17 -10.25 -6.82 -31.38
N VAL A 18 -10.56 -5.59 -31.78
CA VAL A 18 -11.01 -5.28 -33.15
C VAL A 18 -9.84 -5.32 -34.13
N GLY A 19 -10.10 -5.65 -35.40
CA GLY A 19 -9.05 -5.85 -36.42
C GLY A 19 -8.07 -4.68 -36.56
N LYS A 20 -8.54 -3.43 -36.39
CA LYS A 20 -7.71 -2.22 -36.47
C LYS A 20 -6.68 -2.10 -35.34
N GLU A 21 -6.90 -2.76 -34.19
CA GLU A 21 -6.06 -2.65 -32.99
C GLU A 21 -5.03 -3.78 -32.87
N ARG A 22 -5.21 -4.89 -33.58
CA ARG A 22 -4.34 -6.08 -33.50
C ARG A 22 -2.86 -5.76 -33.72
N THR A 23 -2.54 -4.86 -34.65
CA THR A 23 -1.16 -4.43 -34.90
C THR A 23 -0.57 -3.67 -33.71
N ALA A 24 -1.35 -2.79 -33.07
CA ALA A 24 -0.90 -2.06 -31.89
C ALA A 24 -0.72 -3.01 -30.69
N LEU A 25 -1.66 -3.93 -30.47
CA LEU A 25 -1.56 -4.96 -29.44
C LEU A 25 -0.31 -5.82 -29.62
N ARG A 26 -0.01 -6.28 -30.84
CA ARG A 26 1.22 -7.02 -31.13
C ARG A 26 2.46 -6.22 -30.79
N GLN A 27 2.50 -4.95 -31.14
CA GLN A 27 3.63 -4.07 -30.82
C GLN A 27 3.79 -3.90 -29.31
N ASP A 28 2.70 -3.77 -28.55
CA ASP A 28 2.76 -3.63 -27.10
C ASP A 28 3.14 -4.95 -26.41
N LEU A 29 2.75 -6.11 -26.95
CA LEU A 29 3.27 -7.42 -26.50
C LEU A 29 4.80 -7.48 -26.67
N VAL A 30 5.32 -7.07 -27.84
CA VAL A 30 6.78 -7.04 -28.08
C VAL A 30 7.47 -6.07 -27.11
N ARG A 31 6.93 -4.87 -26.94
CA ARG A 31 7.51 -3.85 -26.07
C ARG A 31 7.48 -4.26 -24.60
N GLY A 32 6.38 -4.83 -24.13
CA GLY A 32 6.31 -5.39 -22.78
C GLY A 32 7.34 -6.50 -22.55
N LEU A 33 7.58 -7.35 -23.57
CA LEU A 33 8.63 -8.36 -23.47
C LEU A 33 10.05 -7.75 -23.41
N LYS A 34 10.29 -6.65 -24.12
CA LYS A 34 11.55 -5.89 -24.01
C LYS A 34 11.71 -5.30 -22.62
N ASP A 35 10.65 -4.70 -22.06
CA ASP A 35 10.68 -4.14 -20.70
C ASP A 35 10.99 -5.22 -19.66
N TYR A 36 10.41 -6.41 -19.81
CA TYR A 36 10.73 -7.56 -18.96
C TYR A 36 12.22 -7.95 -19.04
N PHE A 37 12.80 -7.98 -20.25
CA PHE A 37 14.22 -8.27 -20.40
C PHE A 37 15.12 -7.15 -19.88
N GLU A 38 14.73 -5.89 -20.02
CA GLU A 38 15.42 -4.76 -19.42
C GLU A 38 15.38 -4.82 -17.89
N GLU A 39 14.24 -5.17 -17.28
CA GLU A 39 14.12 -5.38 -15.83
C GLU A 39 15.03 -6.53 -15.35
N LEU A 40 15.07 -7.64 -16.11
CA LEU A 40 15.82 -8.84 -15.71
C LEU A 40 17.33 -8.74 -15.96
N TYR A 41 17.74 -8.15 -17.09
CA TYR A 41 19.13 -8.16 -17.57
C TYR A 41 19.77 -6.76 -17.63
N GLY A 42 19.01 -5.68 -17.47
CA GLY A 42 19.45 -4.30 -17.65
C GLY A 42 19.55 -3.84 -19.11
N TYR A 43 19.17 -4.68 -20.08
CA TYR A 43 19.17 -4.35 -21.52
C TYR A 43 18.27 -5.32 -22.32
N ASP A 44 17.92 -4.93 -23.56
CA ASP A 44 17.19 -5.79 -24.49
C ASP A 44 18.08 -6.91 -25.04
N LYS A 45 18.09 -8.05 -24.34
CA LYS A 45 18.88 -9.25 -24.67
C LYS A 45 18.67 -9.77 -26.10
N HIS A 46 17.46 -9.60 -26.65
CA HIS A 46 17.06 -10.23 -27.92
C HIS A 46 16.84 -9.23 -29.06
N GLY A 47 16.85 -7.93 -28.80
CA GLY A 47 16.85 -6.89 -29.82
C GLY A 47 15.64 -6.99 -30.78
N GLY A 48 15.92 -7.18 -32.08
CA GLY A 48 14.89 -7.40 -33.09
C GLY A 48 14.21 -8.77 -33.00
N GLY A 49 14.87 -9.76 -32.38
CA GLY A 49 14.39 -11.14 -32.26
C GLY A 49 13.29 -11.34 -31.21
N THR A 50 13.03 -10.35 -30.36
CA THR A 50 12.03 -10.40 -29.29
C THR A 50 10.62 -10.77 -29.78
N ILE A 51 10.29 -10.42 -31.02
CA ILE A 51 9.00 -10.75 -31.64
C ILE A 51 8.74 -12.26 -31.77
N PHE A 52 9.79 -13.07 -31.92
CA PHE A 52 9.66 -14.52 -32.07
C PHE A 52 9.41 -15.24 -30.74
N LEU A 53 9.60 -14.53 -29.62
CA LEU A 53 9.45 -15.08 -28.27
C LEU A 53 8.06 -14.82 -27.67
N ILE A 54 7.15 -14.14 -28.40
CA ILE A 54 5.81 -13.82 -27.88
C ILE A 54 5.06 -15.08 -27.44
N GLU A 55 4.93 -16.07 -28.33
CA GLU A 55 4.17 -17.29 -28.05
C GLU A 55 4.79 -18.14 -26.92
N GLU A 56 6.11 -18.11 -26.80
CA GLU A 56 6.85 -18.81 -25.73
C GLU A 56 6.66 -18.11 -24.38
N ARG A 57 6.75 -16.78 -24.34
CA ARG A 57 6.92 -16.04 -23.07
C ARG A 57 5.63 -15.44 -22.52
N MET A 58 4.66 -15.09 -23.37
CA MET A 58 3.41 -14.47 -22.91
C MET A 58 2.46 -15.45 -22.21
N GLY A 59 2.79 -16.75 -22.20
CA GLY A 59 2.12 -17.73 -21.36
C GLY A 59 2.37 -17.47 -19.87
N GLN A 60 3.57 -16.95 -19.54
CA GLN A 60 4.02 -16.73 -18.18
C GLN A 60 3.33 -15.49 -17.57
N PRO A 61 2.63 -15.62 -16.42
CA PRO A 61 1.82 -14.54 -15.86
C PRO A 61 2.60 -13.24 -15.65
N TYR A 62 3.77 -13.33 -14.98
CA TYR A 62 4.62 -12.18 -14.70
C TYR A 62 5.04 -11.42 -15.97
N VAL A 63 5.48 -12.14 -17.00
CA VAL A 63 5.89 -11.56 -18.29
C VAL A 63 4.70 -10.90 -19.00
N PHE A 64 3.55 -11.58 -19.01
CA PHE A 64 2.32 -11.02 -19.57
C PHE A 64 1.93 -9.69 -18.93
N GLY A 65 2.18 -9.51 -17.62
CA GLY A 65 1.93 -8.27 -16.90
C GLY A 65 2.62 -7.04 -17.49
N PHE A 66 3.88 -7.16 -17.94
CA PHE A 66 4.59 -6.05 -18.61
C PHE A 66 3.88 -5.61 -19.90
N ALA A 67 3.44 -6.57 -20.71
CA ALA A 67 2.67 -6.27 -21.90
C ALA A 67 1.29 -5.68 -21.57
N ALA A 68 0.60 -6.23 -20.57
CA ALA A 68 -0.67 -5.71 -20.12
C ALA A 68 -0.54 -4.24 -19.72
N GLN A 69 0.46 -3.86 -18.92
CA GLN A 69 0.73 -2.46 -18.55
C GLN A 69 0.86 -1.56 -19.78
N ARG A 70 1.67 -1.94 -20.77
CA ARG A 70 1.81 -1.19 -22.03
C ARG A 70 0.46 -0.99 -22.73
N ILE A 71 -0.32 -2.06 -22.86
CA ILE A 71 -1.64 -2.01 -23.51
C ILE A 71 -2.61 -1.10 -22.75
N LEU A 72 -2.62 -1.14 -21.41
CA LEU A 72 -3.48 -0.27 -20.60
C LEU A 72 -3.18 1.22 -20.82
N HIS A 73 -1.93 1.58 -21.11
CA HIS A 73 -1.52 2.95 -21.37
C HIS A 73 -1.53 3.37 -22.85
N ASP A 74 -1.67 2.45 -23.80
CA ASP A 74 -1.73 2.79 -25.22
C ASP A 74 -3.05 3.47 -25.59
N ARG A 75 -2.97 4.69 -26.16
CA ARG A 75 -4.13 5.49 -26.60
C ARG A 75 -4.79 4.94 -27.87
N ARG A 76 -4.09 4.07 -28.61
CA ARG A 76 -4.57 3.44 -29.84
C ARG A 76 -5.52 2.27 -29.56
N ILE A 77 -5.52 1.74 -28.34
CA ILE A 77 -6.35 0.61 -27.92
C ILE A 77 -7.60 1.11 -27.21
N CYS A 78 -8.77 0.61 -27.62
CA CYS A 78 -10.04 1.04 -27.07
C CYS A 78 -10.25 0.56 -25.61
N PRO A 79 -11.12 1.24 -24.84
CA PRO A 79 -11.42 0.86 -23.47
C PRO A 79 -11.91 -0.59 -23.31
N ALA A 80 -12.74 -1.09 -24.24
CA ALA A 80 -13.27 -2.46 -24.17
C ALA A 80 -12.15 -3.50 -24.20
N THR A 81 -11.17 -3.33 -25.09
CA THR A 81 -10.02 -4.24 -25.18
C THR A 81 -9.12 -4.14 -23.95
N LYS A 82 -8.95 -2.95 -23.36
CA LYS A 82 -8.21 -2.79 -22.09
C LYS A 82 -8.88 -3.52 -20.92
N LEU A 83 -10.20 -3.50 -20.86
CA LEU A 83 -10.96 -4.27 -19.87
C LEU A 83 -10.79 -5.78 -20.12
N GLY A 84 -10.79 -6.23 -21.39
CA GLY A 84 -10.50 -7.61 -21.76
C GLY A 84 -9.11 -8.07 -21.34
N VAL A 85 -8.08 -7.26 -21.60
CA VAL A 85 -6.69 -7.51 -21.16
C VAL A 85 -6.60 -7.57 -19.64
N SER A 86 -7.30 -6.67 -18.93
CA SER A 86 -7.32 -6.65 -17.46
C SER A 86 -7.97 -7.91 -16.89
N ALA A 87 -9.10 -8.34 -17.47
CA ALA A 87 -9.78 -9.56 -17.07
C ALA A 87 -8.91 -10.80 -17.33
N LEU A 88 -8.21 -10.84 -18.46
CA LEU A 88 -7.26 -11.91 -18.79
C LEU A 88 -6.08 -11.95 -17.81
N ALA A 89 -5.55 -10.80 -17.40
CA ALA A 89 -4.49 -10.73 -16.40
C ALA A 89 -4.92 -11.35 -15.06
N ILE A 90 -6.14 -11.05 -14.59
CA ILE A 90 -6.72 -11.71 -13.40
C ILE A 90 -6.93 -13.20 -13.66
N GLY A 91 -7.34 -13.58 -14.87
CA GLY A 91 -7.41 -14.96 -15.35
C GLY A 91 -6.12 -15.76 -15.13
N LYS A 92 -4.97 -15.11 -15.26
CA LYS A 92 -3.63 -15.71 -15.15
C LYS A 92 -3.05 -15.72 -13.74
N LEU A 93 -3.76 -15.20 -12.73
CA LEU A 93 -3.31 -15.26 -11.34
C LEU A 93 -3.21 -16.71 -10.88
N SER A 94 -2.12 -17.01 -10.18
CA SER A 94 -1.87 -18.34 -9.65
C SER A 94 -1.04 -18.24 -8.37
N TYR A 95 -1.52 -18.88 -7.32
CA TYR A 95 -0.83 -18.89 -6.05
C TYR A 95 0.48 -19.67 -6.12
N GLY A 96 1.55 -19.08 -5.62
CA GLY A 96 2.88 -19.70 -5.66
C GLY A 96 3.44 -19.86 -7.07
N ALA A 97 2.97 -19.06 -8.05
CA ALA A 97 3.53 -19.06 -9.40
C ALA A 97 5.06 -18.88 -9.35
N GLU A 98 5.80 -19.78 -10.00
CA GLU A 98 7.28 -19.85 -9.96
C GLU A 98 7.95 -18.51 -10.33
N PHE A 99 7.32 -17.74 -11.22
CA PHE A 99 7.82 -16.44 -11.67
C PHE A 99 6.97 -15.26 -11.17
N GLY A 100 6.02 -15.50 -10.27
CA GLY A 100 5.11 -14.50 -9.72
C GLY A 100 3.82 -14.27 -10.54
N ASN A 101 2.94 -13.44 -9.98
CA ASN A 101 1.71 -13.00 -10.63
C ASN A 101 1.99 -11.93 -11.71
N PRO A 102 1.01 -11.55 -12.54
CA PRO A 102 1.23 -10.51 -13.53
C PRO A 102 1.76 -9.20 -12.95
N PHE A 103 2.89 -8.73 -13.49
CA PHE A 103 3.48 -7.44 -13.16
C PHE A 103 2.45 -6.30 -13.30
N GLY A 104 2.32 -5.46 -12.27
CA GLY A 104 1.34 -4.38 -12.24
C GLY A 104 -0.13 -4.82 -12.18
N ILE A 105 -0.42 -6.01 -11.62
CA ILE A 105 -1.81 -6.51 -11.51
C ILE A 105 -2.79 -5.50 -10.89
N PHE A 106 -2.34 -4.66 -9.96
CA PHE A 106 -3.20 -3.67 -9.33
C PHE A 106 -3.68 -2.56 -10.27
N SER A 107 -2.97 -2.24 -11.36
CA SER A 107 -3.53 -1.36 -12.40
C SER A 107 -4.69 -2.01 -13.14
N ALA A 108 -4.60 -3.32 -13.41
CA ALA A 108 -5.69 -4.07 -14.05
C ALA A 108 -6.91 -4.19 -13.11
N LEU A 109 -6.67 -4.45 -11.82
CA LEU A 109 -7.73 -4.46 -10.80
C LEU A 109 -8.40 -3.09 -10.67
N GLU A 110 -7.62 -2.01 -10.60
CA GLU A 110 -8.13 -0.63 -10.55
C GLU A 110 -9.05 -0.34 -11.75
N LEU A 111 -8.60 -0.69 -12.95
CA LEU A 111 -9.37 -0.41 -14.16
C LEU A 111 -10.71 -1.15 -14.16
N LEU A 112 -10.71 -2.41 -13.71
CA LEU A 112 -11.94 -3.19 -13.59
C LEU A 112 -12.85 -2.69 -12.48
N ILE A 113 -12.30 -2.20 -11.36
CA ILE A 113 -13.08 -1.59 -10.29
C ILE A 113 -13.74 -0.30 -10.77
N SER A 114 -12.99 0.60 -11.42
CA SER A 114 -13.49 1.88 -11.90
C SER A 114 -14.60 1.75 -12.95
N HIS A 115 -14.63 0.61 -13.66
CA HIS A 115 -15.68 0.28 -14.62
C HIS A 115 -16.76 -0.67 -14.08
N LYS A 116 -16.75 -0.98 -12.78
CA LYS A 116 -17.70 -1.91 -12.12
C LYS A 116 -17.75 -3.30 -12.77
N ARG A 117 -16.59 -3.78 -13.23
CA ARG A 117 -16.41 -5.10 -13.88
C ARG A 117 -15.70 -6.11 -12.98
N LEU A 118 -15.16 -5.70 -11.83
CA LEU A 118 -14.54 -6.59 -10.86
C LEU A 118 -15.55 -7.06 -9.82
N THR A 119 -15.75 -8.38 -9.73
CA THR A 119 -16.55 -8.98 -8.65
C THR A 119 -15.77 -8.96 -7.33
N THR A 120 -16.47 -8.98 -6.19
CA THR A 120 -15.81 -9.09 -4.88
C THR A 120 -15.04 -10.40 -4.74
N GLY A 121 -15.54 -11.50 -5.33
CA GLY A 121 -14.84 -12.79 -5.34
C GLY A 121 -13.51 -12.73 -6.09
N ASP A 122 -13.49 -12.10 -7.28
CA ASP A 122 -12.25 -11.94 -8.05
C ASP A 122 -11.25 -11.01 -7.37
N LEU A 123 -11.74 -9.95 -6.71
CA LEU A 123 -10.89 -9.07 -5.89
C LEU A 123 -10.24 -9.85 -4.74
N ARG A 124 -11.03 -10.61 -3.96
CA ARG A 124 -10.52 -11.46 -2.88
C ARG A 124 -9.50 -12.47 -3.39
N TYR A 125 -9.82 -13.14 -4.50
CA TYR A 125 -8.91 -14.09 -5.14
C TYR A 125 -7.57 -13.43 -5.49
N ALA A 126 -7.59 -12.24 -6.11
CA ALA A 126 -6.37 -11.52 -6.44
C ALA A 126 -5.57 -11.05 -5.22
N LEU A 127 -6.25 -10.59 -4.17
CA LEU A 127 -5.61 -10.20 -2.91
C LEU A 127 -4.92 -11.40 -2.23
N VAL A 128 -5.57 -12.57 -2.21
CA VAL A 128 -4.98 -13.81 -1.68
C VAL A 128 -3.81 -14.30 -2.54
N CYS A 129 -3.94 -14.31 -3.86
CA CYS A 129 -2.85 -14.72 -4.76
C CYS A 129 -1.61 -13.83 -4.63
N SER A 130 -1.80 -12.54 -4.37
CA SER A 130 -0.72 -11.56 -4.21
C SER A 130 -0.24 -11.40 -2.76
N ALA A 131 -0.84 -12.09 -1.77
CA ALA A 131 -0.58 -11.84 -0.35
C ALA A 131 0.87 -12.13 0.08
N GLY A 132 1.56 -13.04 -0.62
CA GLY A 132 2.97 -13.36 -0.39
C GLY A 132 3.98 -12.42 -1.04
N GLU A 133 3.55 -11.45 -1.84
CA GLU A 133 4.45 -10.56 -2.58
C GLU A 133 5.04 -9.47 -1.67
N TYR A 134 6.36 -9.25 -1.74
CA TYR A 134 7.03 -8.20 -0.98
C TYR A 134 6.73 -6.79 -1.51
N ASN A 135 6.41 -6.65 -2.81
CA ASN A 135 6.05 -5.38 -3.41
C ASN A 135 4.72 -5.49 -4.18
N PRO A 136 3.57 -5.36 -3.51
CA PRO A 136 2.28 -5.58 -4.17
C PRO A 136 2.05 -4.60 -5.32
N PHE A 137 2.51 -3.35 -5.22
CA PHE A 137 2.28 -2.33 -6.24
C PHE A 137 3.39 -2.23 -7.29
N GLN A 138 4.24 -3.25 -7.44
CA GLN A 138 5.28 -3.25 -8.47
C GLN A 138 4.64 -3.04 -9.86
N GLY A 139 5.19 -2.11 -10.64
CA GLY A 139 4.68 -1.79 -11.97
C GLY A 139 3.40 -0.94 -12.01
N THR A 140 2.92 -0.45 -10.86
CA THR A 140 1.74 0.42 -10.76
C THR A 140 2.20 1.86 -10.47
N ASP A 141 1.71 2.84 -11.22
CA ASP A 141 2.01 4.24 -10.93
C ASP A 141 1.30 4.72 -9.65
N LYS A 142 1.87 5.74 -8.99
CA LYS A 142 1.36 6.25 -7.70
C LYS A 142 -0.12 6.64 -7.75
N ARG A 143 -0.61 7.21 -8.86
CA ARG A 143 -2.01 7.66 -8.97
C ARG A 143 -2.93 6.44 -8.98
N THR A 144 -2.61 5.46 -9.81
CA THR A 144 -3.38 4.21 -9.93
C THR A 144 -3.34 3.40 -8.64
N MET A 145 -2.19 3.33 -7.98
CA MET A 145 -2.05 2.70 -6.66
C MET A 145 -2.99 3.32 -5.61
N LEU A 146 -2.98 4.65 -5.47
CA LEU A 146 -3.83 5.35 -4.49
C LEU A 146 -5.31 5.27 -4.86
N SER A 147 -5.63 5.26 -6.16
CA SER A 147 -6.99 5.04 -6.68
C SER A 147 -7.50 3.65 -6.27
N PHE A 148 -6.75 2.59 -6.59
CA PHE A 148 -7.05 1.22 -6.19
C PHE A 148 -7.25 1.10 -4.68
N PHE A 149 -6.29 1.61 -3.91
CA PHE A 149 -6.31 1.49 -2.45
C PHE A 149 -7.54 2.18 -1.85
N SER A 150 -7.86 3.39 -2.32
CA SER A 150 -9.09 4.09 -1.94
C SER A 150 -10.34 3.30 -2.32
N SER A 151 -10.38 2.71 -3.52
CA SER A 151 -11.52 1.91 -3.96
C SER A 151 -11.70 0.61 -3.15
N LEU A 152 -10.60 -0.05 -2.75
CA LEU A 152 -10.62 -1.20 -1.86
C LEU A 152 -11.25 -0.84 -0.52
N LEU A 153 -10.84 0.28 0.08
CA LEU A 153 -11.41 0.75 1.35
C LEU A 153 -12.87 1.18 1.23
N LYS A 154 -13.38 1.46 0.03
CA LYS A 154 -14.79 1.80 -0.24
C LYS A 154 -15.67 0.60 -0.63
N LYS A 155 -15.10 -0.61 -0.73
CA LYS A 155 -15.80 -1.81 -1.23
C LYS A 155 -16.79 -2.34 -0.19
N SER A 156 -18.02 -1.80 -0.16
CA SER A 156 -19.02 -2.08 0.88
C SER A 156 -19.50 -3.54 0.92
N GLU A 157 -19.27 -4.33 -0.13
CA GLU A 157 -19.53 -5.76 -0.15
C GLU A 157 -18.53 -6.57 0.71
N MET A 158 -17.45 -5.95 1.19
CA MET A 158 -16.49 -6.51 2.14
C MET A 158 -16.69 -5.89 3.53
N SER A 159 -16.54 -6.68 4.59
CA SER A 159 -16.65 -6.16 5.97
C SER A 159 -15.60 -5.07 6.24
N SER A 160 -15.85 -4.20 7.20
CA SER A 160 -14.85 -3.20 7.63
C SER A 160 -13.55 -3.86 8.08
N GLY A 161 -13.62 -4.95 8.84
CA GLY A 161 -12.45 -5.71 9.29
C GLY A 161 -11.65 -6.30 8.12
N GLU A 162 -12.32 -6.84 7.09
CA GLU A 162 -11.66 -7.36 5.89
C GLU A 162 -10.99 -6.24 5.07
N ARG A 163 -11.68 -5.12 4.86
CA ARG A 163 -11.11 -3.95 4.17
C ARG A 163 -9.89 -3.40 4.90
N ALA A 164 -9.99 -3.27 6.22
CA ALA A 164 -8.90 -2.82 7.09
C ALA A 164 -7.71 -3.80 7.05
N PHE A 165 -7.97 -5.11 7.06
CA PHE A 165 -6.94 -6.14 6.97
C PHE A 165 -6.15 -6.03 5.66
N TRP A 166 -6.84 -5.98 4.52
CA TRP A 166 -6.15 -5.87 3.24
C TRP A 166 -5.45 -4.51 3.06
N GLY A 167 -6.07 -3.42 3.53
CA GLY A 167 -5.44 -2.10 3.57
C GLY A 167 -4.14 -2.11 4.37
N HIS A 168 -4.16 -2.71 5.56
CA HIS A 168 -2.98 -2.88 6.40
C HIS A 168 -1.91 -3.76 5.73
N SER A 169 -2.29 -4.92 5.21
CA SER A 169 -1.37 -5.87 4.56
C SER A 169 -0.66 -5.23 3.36
N LEU A 170 -1.38 -4.51 2.52
CA LEU A 170 -0.80 -3.82 1.36
C LEU A 170 0.12 -2.67 1.79
N ALA A 171 -0.29 -1.85 2.75
CA ALA A 171 0.51 -0.73 3.24
C ALA A 171 1.80 -1.19 3.94
N ALA A 172 1.73 -2.26 4.73
CA ALA A 172 2.89 -2.82 5.43
C ALA A 172 3.91 -3.44 4.46
N ARG A 173 3.45 -4.13 3.41
CA ARG A 173 4.34 -4.72 2.40
C ARG A 173 4.92 -3.66 1.45
N HIS A 174 4.18 -2.59 1.15
CA HIS A 174 4.67 -1.47 0.35
C HIS A 174 5.50 -0.44 1.15
N GLN A 175 6.03 -0.80 2.32
CA GLN A 175 6.86 0.11 3.12
C GLN A 175 8.16 0.50 2.40
N ASP A 176 8.67 1.70 2.73
CA ASP A 176 9.90 2.29 2.18
C ASP A 176 9.91 2.56 0.66
N GLN A 177 8.73 2.50 0.02
CA GLN A 177 8.56 2.78 -1.41
C GLN A 177 7.86 4.13 -1.68
N PRO A 178 7.99 4.69 -2.90
CA PRO A 178 7.30 5.92 -3.28
C PRO A 178 5.77 5.80 -3.13
N GLY A 179 5.20 6.61 -2.25
CA GLY A 179 3.76 6.61 -1.99
C GLY A 179 3.32 5.80 -0.76
N ALA A 180 4.24 5.13 -0.06
CA ALA A 180 3.94 4.39 1.18
C ALA A 180 3.29 5.27 2.26
N ARG A 181 3.78 6.50 2.42
CA ARG A 181 3.22 7.46 3.39
C ARG A 181 1.77 7.81 3.06
N GLU A 182 1.46 7.99 1.78
CA GLU A 182 0.13 8.29 1.30
C GLU A 182 -0.82 7.11 1.52
N LEU A 183 -0.39 5.86 1.32
CA LEU A 183 -1.20 4.68 1.64
C LEU A 183 -1.57 4.63 3.13
N VAL A 184 -0.59 4.82 4.01
CA VAL A 184 -0.82 4.83 5.46
C VAL A 184 -1.78 5.95 5.84
N ARG A 185 -1.59 7.14 5.27
CA ARG A 185 -2.50 8.27 5.50
C ARG A 185 -3.92 7.94 5.03
N THR A 186 -4.09 7.44 3.81
CA THR A 186 -5.39 7.06 3.26
C THR A 186 -6.08 6.02 4.13
N LEU A 187 -5.36 5.05 4.69
CA LEU A 187 -5.92 4.03 5.57
C LEU A 187 -6.44 4.61 6.90
N VAL A 188 -5.67 5.52 7.51
CA VAL A 188 -6.03 6.16 8.78
C VAL A 188 -7.17 7.18 8.60
N GLU A 189 -7.18 7.89 7.48
CA GLU A 189 -8.19 8.91 7.17
C GLU A 189 -9.46 8.32 6.52
N ALA A 190 -9.52 7.01 6.27
CA ALA A 190 -10.66 6.35 5.64
C ALA A 190 -11.91 6.39 6.54
N GLU A 191 -12.82 7.32 6.26
CA GLU A 191 -14.10 7.46 6.96
C GLU A 191 -15.03 6.25 6.77
N GLU A 192 -14.81 5.46 5.71
CA GLU A 192 -15.53 4.23 5.45
C GLU A 192 -15.18 3.09 6.41
N LEU A 193 -14.12 3.27 7.23
CA LEU A 193 -13.75 2.37 8.31
C LEU A 193 -14.22 2.95 9.66
N PRO A 194 -14.87 2.14 10.51
CA PRO A 194 -15.27 2.57 11.84
C PRO A 194 -14.08 3.09 12.68
N PRO A 195 -14.27 4.11 13.53
CA PRO A 195 -13.20 4.66 14.38
C PRO A 195 -12.49 3.60 15.22
N GLU A 196 -13.22 2.61 15.75
CA GLU A 196 -12.68 1.51 16.53
C GLU A 196 -11.73 0.62 15.71
N THR A 197 -12.06 0.36 14.44
CA THR A 197 -11.20 -0.40 13.52
C THR A 197 -9.92 0.37 13.21
N ARG A 198 -10.03 1.68 12.98
CA ARG A 198 -8.87 2.55 12.73
C ARG A 198 -7.99 2.72 13.97
N SER A 199 -8.60 2.83 15.14
CA SER A 199 -7.91 2.85 16.43
C SER A 199 -7.11 1.56 16.65
N GLU A 200 -7.74 0.40 16.41
CA GLU A 200 -7.09 -0.90 16.51
C GLU A 200 -5.89 -1.03 15.57
N LEU A 201 -6.00 -0.58 14.32
CA LEU A 201 -4.86 -0.53 13.38
C LEU A 201 -3.70 0.33 13.94
N CYS A 202 -4.01 1.52 14.46
CA CYS A 202 -3.01 2.44 15.01
C CYS A 202 -2.31 1.83 16.24
N LEU A 203 -3.06 1.19 17.13
CA LEU A 203 -2.52 0.49 18.30
C LEU A 203 -1.66 -0.71 17.89
N ALA A 204 -2.10 -1.50 16.91
CA ALA A 204 -1.33 -2.62 16.39
C ALA A 204 0.04 -2.17 15.85
N TRP A 205 0.09 -1.06 15.12
CA TRP A 205 1.35 -0.51 14.61
C TRP A 205 2.27 -0.02 15.71
N MET A 206 1.72 0.62 16.75
CA MET A 206 2.47 1.10 17.90
C MET A 206 3.11 -0.04 18.69
N HIS A 207 2.41 -1.16 18.80
CA HIS A 207 2.85 -2.32 19.56
C HIS A 207 3.54 -3.39 18.71
N MET A 208 3.79 -3.13 17.42
CA MET A 208 4.40 -4.08 16.47
C MET A 208 3.74 -5.46 16.52
N ARG A 209 2.39 -5.47 16.56
CA ARG A 209 1.59 -6.69 16.61
C ARG A 209 0.63 -6.74 15.42
N GLN A 210 0.08 -7.92 15.19
CA GLN A 210 -1.02 -8.07 14.25
C GLN A 210 -2.27 -7.34 14.77
N PRO A 211 -3.04 -6.68 13.89
CA PRO A 211 -4.30 -6.07 14.29
C PRO A 211 -5.35 -7.16 14.53
N HIS A 212 -6.13 -7.00 15.58
CA HIS A 212 -7.24 -7.89 15.94
C HIS A 212 -8.48 -7.46 15.16
N LEU A 213 -8.58 -7.92 13.90
CA LEU A 213 -9.67 -7.58 12.99
C LEU A 213 -10.59 -8.78 12.79
N GLU A 214 -11.89 -8.53 12.85
CA GLU A 214 -12.89 -9.52 12.47
C GLU A 214 -12.97 -9.63 10.94
N VAL A 215 -12.28 -10.63 10.41
CA VAL A 215 -12.27 -10.92 8.97
C VAL A 215 -13.15 -12.16 8.73
N PRO A 216 -14.38 -11.99 8.22
CA PRO A 216 -15.25 -13.12 7.93
C PRO A 216 -14.65 -13.96 6.82
N LEU A 217 -14.75 -15.29 6.96
CA LEU A 217 -14.42 -16.20 5.89
C LEU A 217 -15.58 -16.21 4.88
N PRO A 218 -15.31 -16.40 3.58
CA PRO A 218 -16.39 -16.55 2.61
C PRO A 218 -17.18 -17.83 2.89
N ASP A 219 -18.45 -17.69 3.28
CA ASP A 219 -19.33 -18.84 3.56
C ASP A 219 -19.89 -19.50 2.28
N ASP A 220 -19.94 -18.76 1.17
CA ASP A 220 -20.50 -19.22 -0.09
C ASP A 220 -19.41 -19.68 -1.08
N VAL A 221 -19.11 -20.97 -1.06
CA VAL A 221 -18.12 -21.61 -1.94
C VAL A 221 -18.80 -22.12 -3.23
N THR A 222 -19.20 -21.18 -4.09
CA THR A 222 -19.87 -21.48 -5.37
C THR A 222 -18.94 -21.60 -6.57
N SER A 223 -17.64 -21.33 -6.41
CA SER A 223 -16.65 -21.41 -7.49
C SER A 223 -15.29 -21.89 -6.98
N ALA A 224 -14.44 -22.37 -7.88
CA ALA A 224 -13.07 -22.77 -7.55
C ALA A 224 -12.25 -21.61 -6.94
N ARG A 225 -12.47 -20.37 -7.42
CA ARG A 225 -11.84 -19.17 -6.83
C ARG A 225 -12.33 -18.90 -5.42
N ALA A 226 -13.64 -19.02 -5.17
CA ALA A 226 -14.20 -18.85 -3.84
C ALA A 226 -13.68 -19.92 -2.87
N ALA A 227 -13.59 -21.18 -3.31
CA ALA A 227 -13.02 -22.28 -2.53
C ALA A 227 -11.57 -22.00 -2.15
N PHE A 228 -10.78 -21.56 -3.13
CA PHE A 228 -9.39 -21.19 -2.93
C PHE A 228 -9.23 -20.08 -1.90
N VAL A 229 -10.04 -19.01 -1.98
CA VAL A 229 -10.03 -17.92 -0.99
C VAL A 229 -10.38 -18.45 0.39
N ALA A 230 -11.44 -19.25 0.53
CA ALA A 230 -11.86 -19.80 1.83
C ALA A 230 -10.77 -20.65 2.49
N GLU A 231 -10.00 -21.40 1.70
CA GLU A 231 -8.89 -22.22 2.18
C GLU A 231 -7.67 -21.39 2.63
N HIS A 232 -7.34 -20.32 1.90
CA HIS A 232 -6.06 -19.61 2.08
C HIS A 232 -6.18 -18.31 2.89
N MET A 233 -7.35 -17.67 2.92
CA MET A 233 -7.58 -16.44 3.66
C MET A 233 -7.28 -16.57 5.18
N PRO A 234 -7.66 -17.66 5.89
CA PRO A 234 -7.31 -17.82 7.29
C PRO A 234 -5.81 -17.78 7.55
N PHE A 235 -5.02 -18.41 6.68
CA PHE A 235 -3.56 -18.39 6.77
C PHE A 235 -3.02 -16.96 6.68
N TRP A 236 -3.48 -16.19 5.69
CA TRP A 236 -3.00 -14.82 5.48
C TRP A 236 -3.44 -13.86 6.59
N VAL A 237 -4.63 -14.05 7.15
CA VAL A 237 -5.08 -13.28 8.33
C VAL A 237 -4.18 -13.60 9.53
N ALA A 238 -3.91 -14.88 9.78
CA ALA A 238 -3.03 -15.31 10.88
C ALA A 238 -1.55 -14.90 10.69
N HIS A 239 -1.12 -14.62 9.46
CA HIS A 239 0.24 -14.17 9.12
C HIS A 239 0.27 -12.74 8.61
N ALA A 240 -0.68 -11.90 9.05
CA ALA A 240 -0.67 -10.47 8.76
C ALA A 240 0.70 -9.87 9.12
N PRO A 241 1.28 -8.98 8.29
CA PRO A 241 2.57 -8.37 8.59
C PRO A 241 2.55 -7.61 9.93
N SER A 242 3.37 -8.02 10.89
CA SER A 242 3.45 -7.38 12.21
C SER A 242 4.49 -6.25 12.30
N TRP A 243 5.31 -6.07 11.26
CA TRP A 243 6.40 -5.09 11.25
C TRP A 243 5.91 -3.75 10.69
N SER A 244 5.54 -2.84 11.58
CA SER A 244 5.12 -1.49 11.20
C SER A 244 6.32 -0.61 10.81
N SER A 245 6.17 0.17 9.73
CA SER A 245 7.15 1.18 9.37
C SER A 245 7.12 2.36 10.35
N ARG A 246 8.20 3.16 10.39
CA ARG A 246 8.25 4.41 11.19
C ARG A 246 7.11 5.37 10.82
N THR A 247 6.68 5.36 9.56
CA THR A 247 5.54 6.17 9.11
C THR A 247 4.22 5.67 9.67
N MET A 248 4.01 4.34 9.72
CA MET A 248 2.84 3.73 10.34
C MET A 248 2.78 4.05 11.83
N VAL A 249 3.87 3.84 12.57
CA VAL A 249 3.95 4.17 14.00
C VAL A 249 3.61 5.64 14.24
N ARG A 250 4.25 6.55 13.50
CA ARG A 250 4.06 7.98 13.71
C ARG A 250 2.63 8.44 13.40
N LEU A 251 2.12 8.10 12.21
CA LEU A 251 0.77 8.51 11.81
C LEU A 251 -0.31 7.82 12.65
N GLY A 252 -0.07 6.57 13.06
CA GLY A 252 -0.95 5.83 13.95
C GLY A 252 -1.13 6.54 15.29
N LEU A 253 -0.04 6.78 16.03
CA LEU A 253 -0.10 7.47 17.32
C LEU A 253 -0.72 8.87 17.20
N ALA A 254 -0.30 9.64 16.20
CA ALA A 254 -0.81 11.00 16.01
C ALA A 254 -2.32 11.06 15.72
N SER A 255 -2.91 9.96 15.25
CA SER A 255 -4.34 9.91 14.88
C SER A 255 -5.25 9.35 15.96
N LEU A 256 -4.70 8.68 16.99
CA LEU A 256 -5.48 8.13 18.10
C LEU A 256 -6.39 9.15 18.81
N PRO A 257 -6.02 10.44 19.00
CA PRO A 257 -6.93 11.43 19.55
C PRO A 257 -8.22 11.60 18.73
N ARG A 258 -8.13 11.51 17.40
CA ARG A 258 -9.28 11.61 16.48
C ARG A 258 -10.22 10.41 16.60
N PHE A 259 -9.77 9.32 17.21
CA PHE A 259 -10.55 8.11 17.46
C PHE A 259 -10.98 7.99 18.94
N GLY A 260 -10.89 9.07 19.71
CA GLY A 260 -11.42 9.16 21.08
C GLY A 260 -10.40 8.88 22.20
N SER A 261 -9.12 8.70 21.88
CA SER A 261 -8.08 8.59 22.93
C SER A 261 -7.78 9.97 23.54
N ASP A 262 -7.51 10.02 24.86
CA ASP A 262 -7.13 11.29 25.50
C ASP A 262 -5.72 11.73 25.05
N PRO A 263 -5.57 12.93 24.44
CA PRO A 263 -4.28 13.38 23.94
C PRO A 263 -3.26 13.64 25.06
N GLY A 264 -3.71 14.03 26.27
CA GLY A 264 -2.88 14.28 27.43
C GLY A 264 -2.24 12.99 27.98
N ASP A 265 -3.02 11.91 28.08
CA ASP A 265 -2.56 10.58 28.48
C ASP A 265 -1.60 10.00 27.45
N LEU A 266 -1.91 10.14 26.15
CA LEU A 266 -1.04 9.66 25.07
C LEU A 266 0.34 10.33 25.11
N VAL A 267 0.38 11.67 25.17
CA VAL A 267 1.67 12.38 25.15
C VAL A 267 2.51 12.05 26.38
N GLN A 268 1.89 11.88 27.56
CA GLN A 268 2.60 11.53 28.79
C GLN A 268 3.10 10.07 28.78
N THR A 269 2.29 9.15 28.26
CA THR A 269 2.62 7.73 28.16
C THR A 269 3.81 7.49 27.23
N TYR A 270 3.84 8.20 26.10
CA TYR A 270 4.80 7.93 25.03
C TYR A 270 6.02 8.85 25.00
N ILE A 271 6.00 10.00 25.69
CA ILE A 271 7.19 10.86 25.80
C ILE A 271 8.28 10.17 26.64
N GLY A 272 9.37 9.74 26.00
CA GLY A 272 10.43 8.97 26.63
C GLY A 272 10.29 7.45 26.50
N HIS A 273 9.29 6.97 25.75
CA HIS A 273 9.21 5.56 25.39
C HIS A 273 10.43 5.16 24.54
N ARG A 274 11.10 4.05 24.90
CA ARG A 274 12.30 3.58 24.21
C ARG A 274 12.02 2.28 23.45
N SER A 275 12.07 2.36 22.13
CA SER A 275 11.94 1.23 21.21
C SER A 275 12.73 1.47 19.91
N SER A 276 12.71 0.51 18.99
CA SER A 276 13.22 0.67 17.62
C SER A 276 12.58 1.84 16.86
N SER A 277 11.41 2.32 17.32
CA SER A 277 10.63 3.40 16.72
C SER A 277 10.61 4.68 17.58
N THR A 278 11.52 4.84 18.55
CA THR A 278 11.58 6.00 19.47
C THR A 278 11.42 7.35 18.76
N ASP A 279 12.17 7.60 17.69
CA ASP A 279 12.10 8.87 16.96
C ASP A 279 10.73 9.10 16.30
N ALA A 280 10.09 8.05 15.79
CA ALA A 280 8.76 8.12 15.19
C ALA A 280 7.69 8.41 16.24
N ILE A 281 7.80 7.78 17.42
CA ILE A 281 6.93 7.99 18.56
C ILE A 281 7.04 9.43 19.07
N HIS A 282 8.26 9.92 19.30
CA HIS A 282 8.48 11.30 19.74
C HIS A 282 8.01 12.32 18.70
N ALA A 283 8.20 12.05 17.41
CA ALA A 283 7.66 12.90 16.35
C ALA A 283 6.12 12.92 16.34
N ALA A 284 5.46 11.79 16.65
CA ALA A 284 4.01 11.73 16.80
C ALA A 284 3.52 12.47 18.04
N VAL A 285 4.23 12.36 19.18
CA VAL A 285 3.91 13.17 20.39
C VAL A 285 3.96 14.66 20.06
N ALA A 286 4.97 15.10 19.31
CA ALA A 286 5.04 16.48 18.82
C ALA A 286 3.86 16.84 17.91
N ASP A 287 3.46 15.94 17.00
CA ASP A 287 2.29 16.16 16.12
C ASP A 287 0.97 16.26 16.95
N ILE A 288 0.80 15.43 18.00
CA ILE A 288 -0.37 15.50 18.91
C ILE A 288 -0.40 16.84 19.64
N LEU A 289 0.73 17.29 20.21
CA LEU A 289 0.80 18.59 20.87
C LEU A 289 0.47 19.74 19.91
N ALA A 290 0.98 19.68 18.68
CA ALA A 290 0.70 20.71 17.67
C ALA A 290 -0.80 20.88 17.43
N GLU A 291 -1.54 19.77 17.36
CA GLU A 291 -2.97 19.76 17.03
C GLU A 291 -3.88 19.93 18.27
N HIS A 292 -3.46 19.44 19.44
CA HIS A 292 -4.35 19.27 20.60
C HIS A 292 -3.89 19.97 21.90
N HIS A 293 -2.85 20.82 21.87
CA HIS A 293 -2.32 21.45 23.09
C HIS A 293 -3.36 22.24 23.90
N GLU A 294 -4.39 22.82 23.27
CA GLU A 294 -5.45 23.57 23.98
C GLU A 294 -6.31 22.67 24.88
N ALA A 295 -6.42 21.38 24.56
CA ALA A 295 -7.15 20.40 25.36
C ALA A 295 -6.29 19.76 26.48
N ILE A 296 -5.00 20.07 26.52
CA ILE A 296 -4.04 19.48 27.45
C ILE A 296 -3.64 20.55 28.49
N PRO A 297 -3.58 20.23 29.80
CA PRO A 297 -3.14 21.19 30.80
C PRO A 297 -1.76 21.79 30.45
N ALA A 298 -1.61 23.11 30.54
CA ALA A 298 -0.39 23.81 30.14
C ALA A 298 0.87 23.30 30.86
N SER A 299 0.74 22.84 32.11
CA SER A 299 1.82 22.20 32.86
C SER A 299 2.28 20.88 32.23
N VAL A 300 1.36 20.09 31.70
CA VAL A 300 1.66 18.85 30.96
C VAL A 300 2.32 19.18 29.63
N VAL A 301 1.78 20.13 28.86
CA VAL A 301 2.37 20.57 27.58
C VAL A 301 3.82 21.00 27.77
N SER A 302 4.09 21.87 28.76
CA SER A 302 5.44 22.32 29.10
C SER A 302 6.37 21.16 29.46
N ASN A 303 5.94 20.27 30.35
CA ASN A 303 6.72 19.10 30.75
C ASN A 303 7.05 18.18 29.56
N VAL A 304 6.08 17.89 28.70
CA VAL A 304 6.27 17.03 27.52
C VAL A 304 7.26 17.68 26.54
N ILE A 305 7.16 18.99 26.30
CA ILE A 305 8.12 19.71 25.43
C ILE A 305 9.53 19.63 25.99
N GLU A 306 9.72 19.89 27.29
CA GLU A 306 11.02 19.79 27.96
C GLU A 306 11.61 18.38 27.84
N ARG A 307 10.80 17.36 28.14
CA ARG A 307 11.22 15.96 28.00
C ARG A 307 11.54 15.61 26.55
N GLY A 308 10.77 16.12 25.59
CA GLY A 308 11.00 15.92 24.16
C GLY A 308 12.34 16.47 23.70
N ILE A 309 12.69 17.69 24.12
CA ILE A 309 14.00 18.29 23.84
C ILE A 309 15.13 17.46 24.45
N GLY A 310 14.99 17.05 25.73
CA GLY A 310 16.03 16.33 26.46
C GLY A 310 16.21 14.87 26.05
N THR A 311 15.18 14.22 25.50
CA THR A 311 15.21 12.76 25.23
C THR A 311 15.17 12.41 23.74
N ALA A 312 14.80 13.32 22.83
CA ALA A 312 14.80 13.01 21.41
C ALA A 312 16.22 12.82 20.87
N GLY A 313 16.48 11.62 20.36
CA GLY A 313 17.78 11.26 19.78
C GLY A 313 18.06 12.00 18.48
N SER A 314 17.06 12.13 17.60
CA SER A 314 17.21 12.81 16.33
C SER A 314 17.10 14.34 16.41
N VAL A 315 17.97 15.01 15.65
CA VAL A 315 17.96 16.47 15.42
C VAL A 315 16.61 16.95 14.91
N SER A 316 16.01 16.22 13.95
CA SER A 316 14.73 16.61 13.33
C SER A 316 13.60 16.66 14.34
N THR A 317 13.55 15.71 15.29
CA THR A 317 12.54 15.68 16.34
C THR A 317 12.80 16.72 17.41
N ARG A 318 14.06 16.96 17.83
CA ARG A 318 14.37 18.09 18.73
C ARG A 318 13.94 19.44 18.16
N ARG A 319 14.22 19.70 16.88
CA ARG A 319 13.76 20.94 16.20
C ARG A 319 12.23 21.10 16.24
N ARG A 320 11.47 20.01 16.14
CA ARG A 320 10.01 20.05 16.28
C ARG A 320 9.59 20.49 17.67
N PHE A 321 10.20 19.93 18.72
CA PHE A 321 9.87 20.35 20.09
C PHE A 321 10.30 21.79 20.40
N TYR A 322 11.46 22.25 19.92
CA TYR A 322 11.85 23.65 20.06
C TYR A 322 10.87 24.59 19.34
N LYS A 323 10.45 24.23 18.12
CA LYS A 323 9.44 24.98 17.39
C LYS A 323 8.12 25.03 18.16
N LEU A 324 7.63 23.88 18.65
CA LEU A 324 6.40 23.82 19.45
C LEU A 324 6.51 24.65 20.74
N GLY A 325 7.63 24.56 21.45
CA GLY A 325 7.88 25.39 22.63
C GLY A 325 7.84 26.87 22.30
N SER A 326 8.44 27.27 21.17
CA SER A 326 8.38 28.66 20.70
C SER A 326 6.95 29.10 20.38
N ASP A 327 6.21 28.26 19.65
CA ASP A 327 4.88 28.58 19.13
C ASP A 327 3.83 28.61 20.27
N ILE A 328 3.95 27.73 21.28
CA ILE A 328 2.95 27.57 22.36
C ILE A 328 3.34 28.31 23.65
N LEU A 329 4.62 28.28 24.03
CA LEU A 329 5.11 28.76 25.33
C LEU A 329 5.99 30.01 25.23
N GLY A 330 6.39 30.39 24.01
CA GLY A 330 7.04 31.65 23.71
C GLY A 330 8.54 31.57 23.39
N ARG A 331 9.10 32.75 23.06
CA ARG A 331 10.41 32.93 22.41
C ARG A 331 11.61 32.33 23.15
N GLN A 332 11.52 32.09 24.46
CA GLN A 332 12.58 31.47 25.27
C GLN A 332 13.08 30.13 24.71
N TYR A 333 12.24 29.38 24.00
CA TYR A 333 12.65 28.13 23.36
C TYR A 333 13.52 28.34 22.12
N LEU A 334 13.39 29.46 21.41
CA LEU A 334 14.31 29.83 20.33
C LEU A 334 15.69 30.19 20.87
N ASP A 335 15.73 30.87 22.02
CA ASP A 335 17.01 31.21 22.65
C ASP A 335 17.71 29.95 23.16
N ARG A 336 16.99 29.02 23.78
CA ARG A 336 17.54 27.72 24.18
C ARG A 336 18.00 26.86 23.00
N ALA A 337 17.36 26.96 21.83
CA ALA A 337 17.77 26.22 20.65
C ALA A 337 19.17 26.63 20.17
N LYS A 338 19.60 27.89 20.44
CA LYS A 338 20.95 28.38 20.11
C LYS A 338 22.06 27.68 20.92
N ASP A 339 21.70 27.11 22.06
CA ASP A 339 22.62 26.40 22.95
C ASP A 339 22.58 24.87 22.74
N ASP A 340 21.80 24.35 21.78
CA ASP A 340 21.79 22.92 21.45
C ASP A 340 23.14 22.48 20.85
N ALA A 341 23.61 21.30 21.27
CA ALA A 341 24.88 20.74 20.82
C ALA A 341 24.97 20.57 19.29
N ALA A 342 23.85 20.33 18.61
CA ALA A 342 23.80 20.19 17.16
C ALA A 342 23.68 21.55 16.45
N SER A 343 24.66 21.88 15.60
CA SER A 343 24.65 23.11 14.78
C SER A 343 23.37 23.30 13.95
N THR A 344 22.82 22.22 13.41
CA THR A 344 21.60 22.23 12.60
C THR A 344 20.31 22.50 13.38
N VAL A 345 20.34 22.44 14.72
CA VAL A 345 19.22 22.88 15.57
C VAL A 345 19.30 24.39 15.80
N ARG A 346 20.53 24.93 15.89
CA ARG A 346 20.82 26.35 16.15
C ARG A 346 20.44 27.27 14.98
N THR A 347 20.34 26.73 13.76
CA THR A 347 20.03 27.43 12.49
C THR A 347 18.61 27.15 11.99
#